data_AF-A0A6N9DK63-F1
#
_entry.id   AF-A0A6N9DK63-F1
#
_cell.length_a   1.000
_cell.length_b   1.000
_cell.length_c   1.000
_cell.angle_alpha   90.00
_cell.angle_beta   90.00
_cell.angle_gamma   90.00
#
_symmetry.space_group_name_H-M   'P 1'
#
loop_
_entity.id
_entity.type
_entity.pdbx_description
1 polymer ?
#
loop_
_entity_poly.entity_id
_entity_poly.type
_entity_poly.pdbx_seq_one_letter_code
_entity_poly.pdbx_strand_id
1 'polypeptide(L)'
;MNGDDQFRLIQQIHDADARSCLVITGAGTSAISALFSVAGASRTVIDAQIPYSRTALDAYVGAQAEQHVSKDEAKIMAIKAYEHSVQLSDPESPSTRLIGLSCTAAIATDRHRRGKNRVHVAWHDGRRGTIYSLVMNKGERDRAGEEAVCSAIVLNALAEAFGIEDRLKLQLLPGENVERVVH
;
A
#
# COMPACT_ATOMS: atom_id res chain seq x y z
N MET A 1 -13.35 11.78 -0.87
CA MET A 1 -12.06 12.51 -0.81
C MET A 1 -12.18 13.76 -1.66
N ASN A 2 -11.57 14.88 -1.26
CA ASN A 2 -11.47 16.03 -2.15
C ASN A 2 -10.42 15.70 -3.22
N GLY A 3 -10.81 15.71 -4.50
CA GLY A 3 -9.92 15.29 -5.59
C GLY A 3 -8.63 16.12 -5.64
N ASP A 4 -8.70 17.38 -5.25
CA ASP A 4 -7.57 18.32 -5.26
C ASP A 4 -6.46 17.94 -4.27
N ASP A 5 -6.82 17.46 -3.07
CA ASP A 5 -5.84 17.06 -2.06
C ASP A 5 -5.11 15.77 -2.48
N GLN A 6 -5.84 14.85 -3.11
CA GLN A 6 -5.27 13.63 -3.66
C GLN A 6 -4.30 13.92 -4.81
N PHE A 7 -4.70 14.79 -5.74
CA PHE A 7 -3.83 15.23 -6.82
C PHE A 7 -2.55 15.86 -6.29
N ARG A 8 -2.66 16.79 -5.32
CA ARG A 8 -1.50 17.47 -4.72
C ARG A 8 -0.53 16.51 -4.07
N LEU A 9 -1.03 15.55 -3.27
CA LEU A 9 -0.18 14.56 -2.62
C LEU A 9 0.54 13.67 -3.65
N ILE A 10 -0.17 13.24 -4.69
CA ILE A 10 0.41 12.40 -5.74
C ILE A 10 1.48 13.18 -6.52
N GLN A 11 1.25 14.46 -6.81
CA GLN A 11 2.25 15.31 -7.45
C GLN A 11 3.53 15.40 -6.59
N GLN A 12 3.40 15.59 -5.27
CA GLN A 12 4.56 15.58 -4.37
C GLN A 12 5.30 14.22 -4.37
N ILE A 13 4.55 13.11 -4.40
CA ILE A 13 5.14 11.76 -4.54
C ILE A 13 5.93 11.64 -5.86
N HIS A 14 5.45 12.24 -6.95
CA HIS A 14 6.12 12.24 -8.25
C HIS A 14 7.32 13.18 -8.38
N ASP A 15 7.42 14.16 -7.49
CA ASP A 15 8.51 15.14 -7.45
C ASP A 15 9.60 14.75 -6.45
N ALA A 16 9.35 13.77 -5.58
CA ALA A 16 10.33 13.26 -4.63
C ALA A 16 11.39 12.38 -5.32
N ASP A 17 12.64 12.45 -4.83
CA ASP A 17 13.75 11.58 -5.26
C ASP A 17 13.67 10.22 -4.56
N ALA A 18 12.60 9.49 -4.86
CA ALA A 18 12.37 8.13 -4.41
C ALA A 18 11.55 7.34 -5.43
N ARG A 19 11.75 6.03 -5.45
CA ARG A 19 11.09 5.09 -6.36
C ARG A 19 10.59 3.87 -5.61
N SER A 20 9.52 3.26 -6.10
CA SER A 20 8.88 2.15 -5.41
C SER A 20 8.34 1.06 -6.31
N CYS A 21 8.48 -0.19 -5.85
CA CYS A 21 7.65 -1.30 -6.30
C CYS A 21 6.44 -1.43 -5.36
N LEU A 22 5.24 -1.57 -5.95
CA LEU A 22 3.98 -1.65 -5.24
C LEU A 22 3.39 -3.07 -5.35
N VAL A 23 2.95 -3.66 -4.24
CA VAL A 23 2.33 -4.99 -4.23
C VAL A 23 1.03 -4.95 -3.44
N ILE A 24 -0.09 -4.97 -4.14
CA ILE A 24 -1.41 -4.74 -3.53
C ILE A 24 -2.31 -5.94 -3.78
N THR A 25 -2.93 -6.48 -2.73
CA THR A 25 -3.89 -7.57 -2.84
C THR A 25 -5.12 -7.37 -1.95
N GLY A 26 -6.26 -7.86 -2.41
CA GLY A 26 -7.55 -7.78 -1.73
C GLY A 26 -8.29 -6.43 -1.81
N ALA A 27 -7.61 -5.32 -1.53
CA ALA A 27 -8.11 -3.94 -1.64
C ALA A 27 -6.98 -2.91 -1.66
N GLY A 28 -7.29 -1.67 -2.02
CA GLY A 28 -6.37 -0.53 -2.09
C GLY A 28 -5.80 -0.27 -3.48
N THR A 29 -6.19 -1.04 -4.49
CA THR A 29 -5.68 -0.97 -5.86
C THR A 29 -6.02 0.34 -6.56
N SER A 30 -7.07 1.04 -6.12
CA SER A 30 -7.40 2.38 -6.63
C SER A 30 -6.27 3.39 -6.41
N ALA A 31 -5.34 3.16 -5.48
CA ALA A 31 -4.14 3.97 -5.30
C ALA A 31 -3.20 3.88 -6.51
N ILE A 32 -3.05 2.70 -7.13
CA ILE A 32 -2.24 2.51 -8.34
C ILE A 32 -2.86 3.31 -9.49
N SER A 33 -4.18 3.19 -9.68
CA SER A 33 -4.90 3.97 -10.70
C SER A 33 -4.72 5.48 -10.49
N ALA A 34 -4.77 5.94 -9.24
CA ALA A 34 -4.59 7.35 -8.92
C ALA A 34 -3.17 7.84 -9.22
N LEU A 35 -2.14 7.07 -8.83
CA LEU A 35 -0.75 7.39 -9.17
C LEU A 35 -0.56 7.49 -10.69
N PHE A 36 -1.13 6.57 -11.46
CA PHE A 36 -1.00 6.58 -12.92
C PHE A 36 -1.84 7.65 -13.62
N SER A 37 -2.84 8.22 -12.95
CA SER A 37 -3.64 9.33 -13.49
C SER A 37 -2.93 10.69 -13.45
N VAL A 38 -1.82 10.82 -12.72
CA VAL A 38 -1.03 12.05 -12.61
C VAL A 38 0.29 11.89 -13.36
N ALA A 39 0.68 12.93 -14.11
CA ALA A 39 1.92 12.90 -14.88
C ALA A 39 3.15 12.81 -13.95
N GLY A 40 4.07 11.90 -14.26
CA GLY A 40 5.29 11.68 -13.46
C GLY A 40 5.43 10.29 -12.87
N ALA A 41 4.40 9.45 -12.98
CA ALA A 41 4.42 8.08 -12.46
C ALA A 41 5.65 7.24 -12.85
N SER A 42 6.19 7.38 -14.06
CA SER A 42 7.39 6.65 -14.51
C SER A 42 8.66 6.97 -13.72
N ARG A 43 8.72 8.14 -13.05
CA ARG A 43 9.82 8.53 -12.16
C ARG A 43 9.67 7.94 -10.76
N THR A 44 8.49 7.44 -10.40
CA THR A 44 8.14 7.02 -9.04
C THR A 44 7.90 5.52 -8.96
N VAL A 45 7.07 4.97 -9.84
CA VAL A 45 6.67 3.56 -9.80
C VAL A 45 7.59 2.77 -10.71
N ILE A 46 8.35 1.84 -10.13
CA ILE A 46 9.20 0.90 -10.87
C ILE A 46 8.35 -0.25 -11.41
N ASP A 47 7.52 -0.82 -10.54
CA ASP A 47 6.64 -1.93 -10.87
C ASP A 47 5.41 -1.91 -9.94
N ALA A 48 4.27 -2.42 -10.40
CA ALA A 48 3.04 -2.50 -9.63
C ALA A 48 2.34 -3.84 -9.87
N GLN A 49 2.32 -4.69 -8.84
CA GLN A 49 1.77 -6.04 -8.92
C GLN A 49 0.50 -6.20 -8.08
N ILE A 50 -0.43 -6.99 -8.61
CA ILE A 50 -1.69 -7.34 -7.93
C ILE A 50 -1.79 -8.87 -7.82
N PRO A 51 -1.01 -9.52 -6.92
CA PRO A 51 -1.09 -10.97 -6.72
C PRO A 51 -2.39 -11.33 -5.99
N TYR A 52 -3.47 -11.46 -6.75
CA TYR A 52 -4.83 -11.54 -6.20
C TYR A 52 -5.21 -12.94 -5.69
N SER A 53 -4.76 -14.00 -6.37
CA SER A 53 -4.99 -15.37 -5.92
C SER A 53 -3.98 -15.76 -4.85
N ARG A 54 -4.35 -16.71 -3.99
CA ARG A 54 -3.44 -17.26 -2.98
C ARG A 54 -2.15 -17.77 -3.62
N THR A 55 -2.27 -18.55 -4.69
CA THR A 55 -1.13 -19.09 -5.44
C THR A 55 -0.23 -18.00 -6.03
N ALA A 56 -0.81 -16.89 -6.53
CA ALA A 56 -0.03 -15.77 -7.02
C ALA A 56 0.72 -15.04 -5.90
N LEU A 57 0.08 -14.87 -4.74
CA LEU A 57 0.71 -14.25 -3.57
C LEU A 57 1.82 -15.12 -3.00
N ASP A 58 1.59 -16.44 -2.88
CA ASP A 58 2.59 -17.39 -2.43
C ASP A 58 3.81 -17.41 -3.39
N ALA A 59 3.56 -17.36 -4.70
CA ALA A 59 4.62 -17.28 -5.71
C ALA A 59 5.41 -15.96 -5.62
N TYR A 60 4.74 -14.84 -5.34
CA TYR A 60 5.38 -13.54 -5.17
C TYR A 60 6.25 -13.48 -3.90
N VAL A 61 5.69 -13.92 -2.78
CA VAL A 61 6.36 -13.85 -1.47
C VAL A 61 7.47 -14.90 -1.35
N GLY A 62 7.36 -16.03 -2.06
CA GLY A 62 8.29 -17.14 -1.99
C GLY A 62 8.17 -17.96 -0.69
N ALA A 63 7.11 -17.72 0.09
CA ALA A 63 6.79 -18.45 1.31
C ALA A 63 5.26 -18.55 1.47
N GLN A 64 4.80 -19.66 2.05
CA GLN A 64 3.41 -19.81 2.46
C GLN A 64 3.20 -18.98 3.74
N ALA A 65 2.44 -17.88 3.66
CA ALA A 65 2.03 -17.18 4.87
C ALA A 65 1.08 -18.06 5.70
N GLU A 66 1.36 -18.24 6.99
CA GLU A 66 0.47 -19.01 7.89
C GLU A 66 -0.90 -18.33 8.04
N GLN A 67 -0.93 -16.99 7.98
CA GLN A 67 -2.14 -16.18 8.09
C GLN A 67 -2.21 -15.09 7.04
N HIS A 68 -3.27 -15.14 6.23
CA HIS A 68 -3.56 -14.12 5.23
C HIS A 68 -4.23 -12.89 5.83
N VAL A 69 -3.93 -11.77 5.21
CA VAL A 69 -4.37 -10.43 5.59
C VAL A 69 -3.96 -10.16 7.04
N SER A 70 -2.64 -10.13 7.25
CA SER A 70 -2.00 -9.93 8.56
C SER A 70 -0.91 -8.85 8.45
N LYS A 71 -0.47 -8.35 9.61
CA LYS A 71 0.67 -7.41 9.68
C LYS A 71 1.95 -8.04 9.13
N ASP A 72 2.18 -9.32 9.47
CA ASP A 72 3.38 -10.06 9.04
C ASP A 72 3.38 -10.30 7.53
N GLU A 73 2.23 -10.65 6.94
CA GLU A 73 2.10 -10.77 5.49
C GLU A 73 2.42 -9.45 4.79
N ALA A 74 1.84 -8.33 5.24
CA ALA A 74 2.16 -7.01 4.69
C ALA A 74 3.66 -6.69 4.78
N LYS A 75 4.28 -6.94 5.94
CA LYS A 75 5.71 -6.72 6.16
C LYS A 75 6.57 -7.53 5.19
N ILE A 76 6.32 -8.84 5.08
CA ILE A 76 7.08 -9.71 4.18
C ILE A 76 6.90 -9.26 2.72
N MET A 77 5.67 -8.92 2.31
CA MET A 77 5.40 -8.39 0.97
C MET A 77 6.17 -7.09 0.70
N ALA A 78 6.25 -6.17 1.67
CA ALA A 78 7.00 -4.91 1.50
C ALA A 78 8.51 -5.15 1.39
N ILE A 79 9.06 -6.09 2.16
CA ILE A 79 10.47 -6.48 2.04
C ILE A 79 10.75 -7.08 0.65
N LYS A 80 9.88 -7.98 0.16
CA LYS A 80 9.99 -8.57 -1.18
C LYS A 80 9.85 -7.53 -2.30
N ALA A 81 8.94 -6.58 -2.13
CA ALA A 81 8.80 -5.44 -3.04
C ALA A 81 10.07 -4.58 -3.07
N TYR A 82 10.72 -4.37 -1.92
CA TYR A 82 11.98 -3.65 -1.84
C TYR A 82 13.10 -4.42 -2.57
N GLU A 83 13.27 -5.71 -2.29
CA GLU A 83 14.23 -6.57 -3.00
C GLU A 83 14.01 -6.52 -4.52
N HIS A 84 12.74 -6.57 -4.96
CA HIS A 84 12.39 -6.46 -6.36
C HIS A 84 12.74 -5.09 -6.95
N SER A 85 12.52 -4.01 -6.19
CA SER A 85 12.91 -2.66 -6.62
C SER A 85 14.41 -2.53 -6.82
N VAL A 86 15.23 -3.18 -5.98
CA VAL A 86 16.69 -3.23 -6.14
C VAL A 86 17.08 -4.02 -7.39
N GLN A 87 16.44 -5.17 -7.64
CA GLN A 87 16.70 -5.99 -8.83
C GLN A 87 16.38 -5.28 -10.14
N LEU A 88 15.31 -4.48 -10.16
CA LEU A 88 14.87 -3.72 -11.32
C LEU A 88 15.53 -2.35 -11.46
N SER A 89 16.24 -1.89 -10.41
CA SER A 89 16.94 -0.61 -10.46
C SER A 89 18.17 -0.68 -11.36
N ASP A 90 18.39 0.40 -12.12
CA ASP A 90 19.57 0.53 -12.97
C ASP A 90 20.81 0.73 -12.08
N PRO A 91 21.84 -0.13 -12.17
CA PRO A 91 23.09 0.03 -11.43
C PRO A 91 23.79 1.37 -11.68
N GLU A 92 23.53 2.00 -12.83
CA GLU A 92 24.13 3.28 -13.23
C GLU A 92 23.44 4.50 -12.60
N SER A 93 22.28 4.33 -11.94
CA SER A 93 21.53 5.40 -11.26
C SER A 93 21.31 5.13 -9.76
N PRO A 94 22.38 5.07 -8.95
CA PRO A 94 22.32 4.63 -7.56
C PRO A 94 21.82 5.70 -6.56
N SER A 95 21.55 6.93 -6.99
CA SER A 95 21.26 8.05 -6.08
C SER A 95 19.83 8.08 -5.54
N THR A 96 18.88 7.41 -6.19
CA THR A 96 17.47 7.47 -5.82
C THR A 96 17.13 6.43 -4.75
N ARG A 97 16.37 6.85 -3.72
CA ARG A 97 15.92 5.93 -2.66
C ARG A 97 14.92 4.92 -3.21
N LEU A 98 15.12 3.64 -2.88
CA LEU A 98 14.24 2.55 -3.29
C LEU A 98 13.35 2.10 -2.13
N ILE A 99 12.07 1.92 -2.40
CA ILE A 99 11.03 1.57 -1.43
C ILE A 99 10.24 0.36 -1.93
N GLY A 100 10.06 -0.65 -1.08
CA GLY A 100 9.01 -1.62 -1.28
C GLY A 100 7.76 -1.19 -0.53
N LEU A 101 6.60 -1.13 -1.19
CA LEU A 101 5.32 -0.88 -0.53
C LEU A 101 4.34 -2.02 -0.81
N SER A 102 3.59 -2.41 0.21
CA SER A 102 2.61 -3.47 0.12
C SER A 102 1.27 -3.09 0.74
N CYS A 103 0.21 -3.75 0.29
CA CYS A 103 -1.10 -3.73 0.92
C CYS A 103 -1.74 -5.11 0.81
N THR A 104 -2.22 -5.64 1.94
CA THR A 104 -3.09 -6.81 1.99
C THR A 104 -4.34 -6.45 2.75
N ALA A 105 -5.51 -6.72 2.17
CA ALA A 105 -6.77 -6.28 2.71
C ALA A 105 -7.91 -7.26 2.49
N ALA A 106 -8.88 -7.16 3.37
CA ALA A 106 -10.02 -8.04 3.47
C ALA A 106 -11.26 -7.16 3.64
N ILE A 107 -11.86 -6.70 2.55
CA ILE A 107 -13.01 -5.78 2.59
C ILE A 107 -14.35 -6.50 2.36
N ALA A 108 -15.46 -5.74 2.37
CA ALA A 108 -16.81 -6.19 2.09
C ALA A 108 -16.88 -6.94 0.76
N THR A 109 -17.59 -8.07 0.76
CA THR A 109 -17.75 -8.98 -0.37
C THR A 109 -19.16 -9.57 -0.34
N ASP A 110 -19.60 -10.06 -1.49
CA ASP A 110 -20.84 -10.83 -1.71
C ASP A 110 -20.96 -12.13 -0.91
N ARG A 111 -19.84 -12.63 -0.34
CA ARG A 111 -19.78 -13.87 0.44
C ARG A 111 -19.86 -13.58 1.94
N HIS A 112 -20.59 -14.40 2.70
CA HIS A 112 -20.51 -14.35 4.16
C HIS A 112 -19.14 -14.82 4.66
N ARG A 113 -18.30 -13.89 5.08
CA ARG A 113 -17.02 -14.18 5.77
C ARG A 113 -17.19 -13.98 7.28
N ARG A 114 -16.61 -14.84 8.12
CA ARG A 114 -16.59 -14.61 9.59
C ARG A 114 -15.55 -13.57 10.02
N GLY A 115 -14.45 -13.45 9.28
CA GLY A 115 -13.37 -12.52 9.59
C GLY A 115 -13.79 -11.04 9.56
N LYS A 116 -13.07 -10.24 10.35
CA LYS A 116 -13.19 -8.77 10.38
C LYS A 116 -12.83 -8.17 9.01
N ASN A 117 -13.36 -6.99 8.71
CA ASN A 117 -12.84 -6.21 7.60
C ASN A 117 -11.60 -5.47 8.08
N ARG A 118 -10.50 -5.57 7.34
CA ARG A 118 -9.20 -5.02 7.76
C ARG A 118 -8.27 -4.78 6.59
N VAL A 119 -7.32 -3.88 6.80
CA VAL A 119 -6.23 -3.60 5.87
C VAL A 119 -4.93 -3.48 6.64
N HIS A 120 -3.88 -4.01 6.04
CA HIS A 120 -2.49 -3.85 6.48
C HIS A 120 -1.68 -3.31 5.31
N VAL A 121 -1.10 -2.12 5.46
CA VAL A 121 -0.21 -1.50 4.50
C VAL A 121 1.16 -1.42 5.12
N ALA A 122 2.21 -1.84 4.41
CA ALA A 122 3.57 -1.75 4.91
C ALA A 122 4.48 -1.11 3.87
N TRP A 123 5.54 -0.45 4.33
CA TRP A 123 6.66 -0.06 3.46
C TRP A 123 7.99 -0.46 4.10
N HIS A 124 9.01 -0.66 3.27
CA HIS A 124 10.37 -0.98 3.68
C HIS A 124 11.39 -0.32 2.74
N ASP A 125 12.47 0.25 3.29
CA ASP A 125 13.52 0.96 2.52
C ASP A 125 14.88 0.25 2.53
N GLY A 126 14.91 -1.01 2.98
CA GLY A 126 16.14 -1.79 3.15
C GLY A 126 16.77 -1.68 4.53
N ARG A 127 16.32 -0.72 5.36
CA ARG A 127 16.83 -0.52 6.73
C ARG A 127 15.72 -0.45 7.77
N ARG A 128 14.62 0.21 7.45
CA ARG A 128 13.47 0.43 8.32
C ARG A 128 12.19 0.19 7.54
N GLY A 129 11.11 -0.01 8.26
CA GLY A 129 9.78 0.00 7.68
C GLY A 129 8.73 0.46 8.67
N THR A 130 7.52 0.60 8.16
CA THR A 130 6.35 0.92 8.98
C THR A 130 5.14 0.17 8.46
N ILE A 131 4.31 -0.31 9.38
CA ILE A 131 3.05 -0.98 9.10
C ILE A 131 1.91 -0.11 9.62
N TYR A 132 0.91 0.08 8.78
CA TYR A 132 -0.37 0.70 9.07
C TYR A 132 -1.44 -0.37 9.10
N SER A 133 -2.25 -0.38 10.15
CA SER A 133 -3.33 -1.35 10.31
C SER A 133 -4.62 -0.66 10.66
N LEU A 134 -5.69 -1.02 9.94
CA LEU A 134 -7.04 -0.61 10.27
C LEU A 134 -7.95 -1.84 10.30
N VAL A 135 -8.76 -1.92 11.35
CA VAL A 135 -9.91 -2.81 11.41
C VAL A 135 -11.16 -1.95 11.19
N MET A 136 -11.95 -2.31 10.18
CA MET A 136 -13.13 -1.56 9.77
C MET A 136 -14.40 -2.09 10.43
N ASN A 137 -15.35 -1.19 10.68
CA ASN A 137 -16.67 -1.56 11.20
C ASN A 137 -17.48 -2.26 10.11
N LYS A 138 -17.65 -3.57 10.28
CA LYS A 138 -18.22 -4.43 9.25
C LYS A 138 -19.69 -4.10 8.99
N GLY A 139 -20.00 -3.81 7.72
CA GLY A 139 -21.36 -3.50 7.28
C GLY A 139 -21.77 -2.03 7.42
N GLU A 140 -20.91 -1.19 8.02
CA GLU A 140 -21.16 0.27 8.13
C GLU A 140 -20.66 1.04 6.90
N ARG A 141 -19.77 0.42 6.10
CA ARG A 141 -19.27 0.96 4.85
C ARG A 141 -19.48 -0.06 3.73
N ASP A 142 -19.85 0.41 2.54
CA ASP A 142 -19.90 -0.44 1.36
C ASP A 142 -18.49 -0.78 0.85
N ARG A 143 -18.42 -1.70 -0.12
CA ARG A 143 -17.13 -2.14 -0.66
C ARG A 143 -16.34 -0.98 -1.26
N ALA A 144 -17.00 -0.06 -1.95
CA ALA A 144 -16.35 1.09 -2.58
C ALA A 144 -15.75 2.05 -1.56
N GLY A 145 -16.45 2.32 -0.46
CA GLY A 145 -15.92 3.10 0.63
C GLY A 145 -14.74 2.42 1.34
N GLU A 146 -14.81 1.11 1.59
CA GLU A 146 -13.70 0.39 2.22
C GLU A 146 -12.44 0.39 1.33
N GLU A 147 -12.63 0.19 0.03
CA GLU A 147 -11.56 0.36 -0.98
C GLU A 147 -10.96 1.77 -0.93
N ALA A 148 -11.80 2.81 -0.88
CA ALA A 148 -11.34 4.20 -0.83
C ALA A 148 -10.49 4.51 0.41
N VAL A 149 -10.86 3.98 1.58
CA VAL A 149 -10.05 4.13 2.81
C VAL A 149 -8.74 3.35 2.70
N CYS A 150 -8.77 2.13 2.15
CA CYS A 150 -7.55 1.34 1.92
C CYS A 150 -6.59 2.09 0.98
N SER A 151 -7.07 2.61 -0.14
CA SER A 151 -6.25 3.38 -1.09
C SER A 151 -5.70 4.67 -0.49
N ALA A 152 -6.47 5.37 0.36
CA ALA A 152 -5.96 6.54 1.04
C ALA A 152 -4.83 6.21 2.03
N ILE A 153 -4.92 5.07 2.73
CA ILE A 153 -3.83 4.58 3.60
C ILE A 153 -2.60 4.20 2.77
N VAL A 154 -2.78 3.56 1.61
CA VAL A 154 -1.67 3.24 0.68
C VAL A 154 -0.92 4.51 0.26
N LEU A 155 -1.65 5.55 -0.19
CA LEU A 155 -1.03 6.81 -0.62
C LEU A 155 -0.35 7.53 0.55
N ASN A 156 -0.95 7.53 1.74
CA ASN A 156 -0.34 8.10 2.95
C ASN A 156 0.93 7.36 3.39
N ALA A 157 0.94 6.03 3.29
CA ALA A 157 2.11 5.22 3.60
C ALA A 157 3.24 5.46 2.59
N LEU A 158 2.91 5.59 1.30
CA LEU A 158 3.88 5.92 0.26
C LEU A 158 4.48 7.32 0.48
N ALA A 159 3.63 8.31 0.76
CA ALA A 159 4.06 9.67 1.09
C ALA A 159 5.04 9.68 2.28
N GLU A 160 4.75 8.92 3.34
CA GLU A 160 5.67 8.80 4.47
C GLU A 160 7.01 8.17 4.07
N ALA A 161 6.98 7.06 3.35
CA ALA A 161 8.21 6.40 2.88
C ALA A 161 9.06 7.34 2.02
N PHE A 162 8.40 8.28 1.33
CA PHE A 162 9.01 9.28 0.47
C PHE A 162 9.47 10.52 1.24
N GLY A 163 9.21 10.62 2.55
CA GLY A 163 9.62 11.74 3.40
C GLY A 163 8.72 12.97 3.26
N ILE A 164 7.51 12.81 2.73
CA ILE A 164 6.51 13.86 2.59
C ILE A 164 5.70 13.93 3.89
N GLU A 165 5.34 15.13 4.35
CA GLU A 165 4.55 15.33 5.58
C GLU A 165 3.04 15.33 5.31
N ASP A 166 2.60 15.76 4.14
CA ASP A 166 1.19 15.85 3.76
C ASP A 166 0.50 14.48 3.75
N ARG A 167 -0.77 14.45 4.20
CA ARG A 167 -1.57 13.23 4.27
C ARG A 167 -3.00 13.51 3.82
N LEU A 168 -3.59 12.53 3.13
CA LEU A 168 -5.02 12.49 2.88
C LEU A 168 -5.77 12.29 4.18
N LYS A 169 -6.85 13.05 4.35
CA LYS A 169 -7.82 12.81 5.41
C LYS A 169 -8.51 11.47 5.18
N LEU A 170 -8.32 10.55 6.11
CA LEU A 170 -8.98 9.26 6.11
C LEU A 170 -10.45 9.42 6.55
N GLN A 171 -11.36 8.80 5.80
CA GLN A 171 -12.79 8.81 6.13
C GLN A 171 -13.14 7.72 7.15
N LEU A 172 -12.46 7.75 8.31
CA LEU A 172 -12.69 6.79 9.40
C LEU A 172 -14.07 6.99 10.04
N LEU A 173 -14.71 5.89 10.40
CA LEU A 173 -15.96 5.88 11.17
C LEU A 173 -15.68 5.94 12.68
N PRO A 174 -16.68 6.28 13.52
CA PRO A 174 -16.53 6.23 14.97
C PRO A 174 -15.99 4.87 15.45
N GLY A 175 -14.91 4.90 16.24
CA GLY A 175 -14.24 3.71 16.77
C GLY A 175 -13.15 3.12 15.85
N GLU A 176 -13.10 3.51 14.57
CA GLU A 176 -12.01 3.11 13.68
C GLU A 176 -10.75 3.92 13.97
N ASN A 177 -9.62 3.23 14.09
CA ASN A 177 -8.32 3.86 14.32
C ASN A 177 -7.25 3.16 13.48
N VAL A 178 -6.35 3.95 12.90
CA VAL A 178 -5.18 3.41 12.21
C VAL A 178 -4.04 3.27 13.21
N GLU A 179 -3.61 2.03 13.44
CA GLU A 179 -2.42 1.72 14.22
C GLU A 179 -1.17 1.83 13.33
N ARG A 180 -0.13 2.50 13.82
CA ARG A 180 1.17 2.63 13.15
C ARG A 180 2.26 1.96 13.98
N VAL A 181 3.01 1.04 13.38
CA VAL A 181 4.12 0.32 14.02
C VAL A 181 5.38 0.44 13.16
N VAL A 182 6.47 0.91 13.75
CA VAL A 182 7.80 0.97 13.10
C VAL A 182 8.54 -0.35 13.34
N HIS A 183 9.29 -0.82 12.35
CA HIS A 183 10.09 -2.04 12.44
C HIS A 183 11.36 -1.98 11.60
#